data_AF-A0A7C5L1E8-F1
#
_entry.id   AF-A0A7C5L1E8-F1
#
_cell.length_a   1.000
_cell.length_b   1.000
_cell.length_c   1.000
_cell.angle_alpha   90.00
_cell.angle_beta   90.00
_cell.angle_gamma   90.00
#
_symmetry.space_group_name_H-M   'P 1'
#
loop_
_entity.id
_entity.type
_entity.pdbx_description
1 polymer ?
#
loop_
_entity_poly.entity_id
_entity_poly.type
_entity_poly.pdbx_seq_one_letter_code
_entity_poly.pdbx_strand_id
1 'polypeptide(L)'
;MANLLWLQGGACSGNTMSFLNAEEPTVIELVVDYGINILWHPTVGLEIGHQVGDLLNDCISGKTQLDIFVFEGTVIQGPNGTGKMNYFADRPMKDWVRELANAAQFVVAIGDCATFGGIPAVPPNPSESTGMQFHKKKKGGFLGPDFVSKGGLPVINIPGCPAHPDWVTQILVAISVGRIGDVLIDQYHRPKTFFTDFTQTGCTNAAAFGEKIDGRFGKRGGCLFYEVGCRGPMTRSSCNRILWNRVSSKTRANHPCLGCTEPEFPHHDLKKGSVFKTMKYLGFLPKEVPEGESKLAYYIKAGFHKVMPSPKGLKDSSI
;
A
#
# COMPACT_ATOMS: atom_id res chain seq x y z
N MET A 1 19.98 -14.46 -13.22
CA MET A 1 18.75 -13.67 -13.36
C MET A 1 17.75 -14.20 -12.34
N ALA A 2 17.00 -13.34 -11.67
CA ALA A 2 15.94 -13.73 -10.74
C ALA A 2 14.62 -13.85 -11.50
N ASN A 3 14.00 -15.02 -11.44
CA ASN A 3 12.73 -15.30 -12.10
C ASN A 3 11.57 -14.73 -11.28
N LEU A 4 10.82 -13.82 -11.90
CA LEU A 4 9.67 -13.14 -11.32
C LEU A 4 8.40 -13.57 -12.03
N LEU A 5 7.42 -14.05 -11.25
CA LEU A 5 6.06 -14.29 -11.72
C LEU A 5 5.10 -13.32 -11.02
N TRP A 6 4.28 -12.62 -11.78
CA TRP A 6 3.27 -11.70 -11.24
C TRP A 6 1.87 -12.17 -11.57
N LEU A 7 1.00 -12.34 -10.56
CA LEU A 7 -0.42 -12.64 -10.74
C LEU A 7 -1.32 -11.54 -10.17
N GLN A 8 -2.55 -11.46 -10.70
CA GLN A 8 -3.58 -10.51 -10.28
C GLN A 8 -4.85 -11.22 -9.79
N GLY A 9 -5.26 -10.94 -8.55
CA GLY A 9 -6.52 -11.41 -7.96
C GLY A 9 -7.65 -10.38 -8.11
N GLY A 10 -8.29 -10.03 -6.99
CA GLY A 10 -9.23 -8.91 -6.92
C GLY A 10 -8.52 -7.57 -7.08
N ALA A 11 -8.17 -7.21 -8.32
CA ALA A 11 -7.31 -6.09 -8.68
C ALA A 11 -8.00 -5.12 -9.65
N CYS A 12 -7.54 -3.86 -9.64
CA CYS A 12 -7.90 -2.84 -10.63
C CYS A 12 -6.75 -2.52 -11.60
N SER A 13 -5.67 -3.31 -11.55
CA SER A 13 -4.41 -3.12 -12.29
C SER A 13 -3.70 -1.77 -12.04
N GLY A 14 -4.12 -1.03 -11.02
CA GLY A 14 -3.52 0.26 -10.66
C GLY A 14 -2.08 0.13 -10.17
N ASN A 15 -1.70 -0.99 -9.53
CA ASN A 15 -0.30 -1.19 -9.13
C ASN A 15 0.56 -1.56 -10.32
N THR A 16 0.04 -2.33 -11.29
CA THR A 16 0.71 -2.54 -12.58
C THR A 16 0.99 -1.21 -13.27
N MET A 17 -0.04 -0.35 -13.43
CA MET A 17 0.16 0.95 -14.09
C MET A 17 1.15 1.83 -13.32
N SER A 18 1.11 1.79 -11.99
CA SER A 18 2.07 2.48 -11.14
C SER A 18 3.49 1.97 -11.35
N PHE A 19 3.69 0.64 -11.36
CA PHE A 19 4.97 -0.02 -11.61
C PHE A 19 5.56 0.36 -12.98
N LEU A 20 4.73 0.41 -14.02
CA LEU A 20 5.16 0.83 -15.37
C LEU A 20 5.59 2.31 -15.45
N ASN A 21 5.23 3.14 -14.46
CA ASN A 21 5.71 4.53 -14.33
C ASN A 21 7.02 4.64 -13.52
N ALA A 22 7.70 3.53 -13.21
CA ALA A 22 8.95 3.59 -12.47
C ALA A 22 10.06 4.31 -13.25
N GLU A 23 10.84 5.12 -12.53
CA GLU A 23 11.93 5.92 -13.11
C GLU A 23 13.30 5.64 -12.48
N GLU A 24 13.38 5.10 -11.25
CA GLU A 24 14.65 4.77 -10.57
C GLU A 24 14.57 3.46 -9.76
N PRO A 25 14.94 2.32 -10.37
CA PRO A 25 15.10 2.10 -11.81
C PRO A 25 13.75 1.98 -12.53
N THR A 26 13.77 2.16 -13.85
CA THR A 26 12.64 1.84 -14.74
C THR A 26 12.41 0.33 -14.83
N VAL A 27 11.23 -0.08 -15.31
CA VAL A 27 10.94 -1.51 -15.55
C VAL A 27 11.89 -2.13 -16.58
N ILE A 28 12.36 -1.35 -17.56
CA ILE A 28 13.31 -1.82 -18.57
C ILE A 28 14.67 -2.10 -17.90
N GLU A 29 15.16 -1.17 -17.09
CA GLU A 29 16.41 -1.32 -16.34
C GLU A 29 16.33 -2.50 -15.35
N LEU A 30 15.17 -2.75 -14.72
CA LEU A 30 14.97 -3.95 -13.89
C LEU A 30 15.30 -5.24 -14.64
N VAL A 31 14.85 -5.33 -15.90
CA VAL A 31 15.07 -6.53 -16.73
C VAL A 31 16.51 -6.57 -17.25
N VAL A 32 16.98 -5.47 -17.83
CA VAL A 32 18.25 -5.43 -18.56
C VAL A 32 19.46 -5.35 -17.62
N ASP A 33 19.39 -4.53 -16.57
CA ASP A 33 20.54 -4.19 -15.73
C ASP A 33 20.52 -4.95 -14.38
N TYR A 34 19.34 -5.17 -13.81
CA TYR A 34 19.19 -5.85 -12.52
C TYR A 34 18.87 -7.35 -12.64
N GLY A 35 18.86 -7.87 -13.88
CA GLY A 35 18.75 -9.29 -14.18
C GLY A 35 17.45 -9.92 -13.70
N ILE A 36 16.33 -9.18 -13.72
CA ILE A 36 15.01 -9.74 -13.44
C ILE A 36 14.44 -10.34 -14.72
N ASN A 37 14.11 -11.61 -14.68
CA ASN A 37 13.41 -12.29 -15.76
C ASN A 37 11.91 -12.36 -15.40
N ILE A 38 11.08 -11.53 -16.03
CA ILE A 38 9.63 -11.57 -15.84
C ILE A 38 9.08 -12.76 -16.62
N LEU A 39 8.85 -13.87 -15.91
CA LEU A 39 8.31 -15.10 -16.49
C LEU A 39 6.94 -14.86 -17.13
N TRP A 40 6.07 -14.14 -16.40
CA TRP A 40 4.77 -13.74 -16.93
C TRP A 40 4.15 -12.62 -16.08
N HIS A 41 3.36 -11.78 -16.73
CA HIS A 41 2.57 -10.72 -16.11
C HIS A 41 1.27 -10.52 -16.93
N PRO A 42 0.06 -10.44 -16.32
CA PRO A 42 -1.21 -10.42 -17.05
C PRO A 42 -1.34 -9.35 -18.14
N THR A 43 -0.74 -8.17 -17.92
CA THR A 43 -0.83 -7.03 -18.83
C THR A 43 0.18 -7.04 -19.98
N VAL A 44 1.33 -7.71 -19.83
CA VAL A 44 2.46 -7.60 -20.78
C VAL A 44 3.07 -8.95 -21.19
N GLY A 45 2.60 -10.05 -20.59
CA GLY A 45 3.04 -11.41 -20.93
C GLY A 45 2.62 -11.80 -22.34
N LEU A 46 3.45 -12.61 -23.00
CA LEU A 46 3.22 -13.07 -24.37
C LEU A 46 2.43 -14.38 -24.40
N GLU A 47 2.62 -15.22 -23.38
CA GLU A 47 1.94 -16.49 -23.22
C GLU A 47 0.45 -16.27 -22.95
N ILE A 48 -0.38 -17.07 -23.63
CA ILE A 48 -1.85 -17.01 -23.54
C ILE A 48 -2.47 -18.39 -23.35
N GLY A 49 -3.63 -18.43 -22.69
CA GLY A 49 -4.40 -19.67 -22.49
C GLY A 49 -3.59 -20.74 -21.75
N HIS A 50 -3.54 -21.96 -22.31
CA HIS A 50 -2.87 -23.11 -21.69
C HIS A 50 -1.37 -22.91 -21.47
N GLN A 51 -0.70 -22.10 -22.29
CA GLN A 51 0.73 -21.81 -22.13
C GLN A 51 1.02 -21.19 -20.75
N VAL A 52 0.11 -20.34 -20.26
CA VAL A 52 0.24 -19.73 -18.93
C VAL A 52 0.07 -20.81 -17.86
N GLY A 53 -0.92 -21.69 -18.00
CA GLY A 53 -1.13 -22.80 -17.08
C GLY A 53 0.08 -23.72 -16.98
N ASP A 54 0.68 -24.07 -18.12
CA ASP A 54 1.89 -24.90 -18.17
C ASP A 54 3.08 -24.22 -17.47
N LEU A 55 3.28 -22.91 -17.71
CA LEU A 55 4.30 -22.12 -17.03
C LEU A 55 4.10 -22.10 -15.50
N LEU A 56 2.86 -21.93 -15.04
CA LEU A 56 2.54 -21.95 -13.60
C LEU A 56 2.87 -23.32 -12.98
N ASN A 57 2.50 -24.40 -13.66
CA ASN A 57 2.78 -25.76 -13.21
C ASN A 57 4.29 -26.06 -13.21
N ASP A 58 5.04 -25.55 -14.19
CA ASP A 58 6.50 -25.65 -14.23
C ASP A 58 7.14 -24.94 -13.02
N CYS A 59 6.60 -23.80 -12.60
CA CYS A 59 7.06 -23.11 -11.39
C CYS A 59 6.74 -23.91 -10.12
N ILE A 60 5.53 -24.48 -10.03
CA ILE A 60 5.08 -25.23 -8.84
C ILE A 60 5.87 -26.53 -8.69
N SER A 61 6.13 -27.23 -9.79
CA SER A 61 6.93 -28.47 -9.82
C SER A 61 8.43 -28.23 -9.60
N GLY A 62 8.89 -26.97 -9.73
CA GLY A 62 10.30 -26.60 -9.64
C GLY A 62 11.09 -26.86 -10.92
N LYS A 63 10.44 -27.26 -12.02
CA LYS A 63 11.07 -27.32 -13.35
C LYS A 63 11.57 -25.95 -13.79
N THR A 64 10.80 -24.90 -13.48
CA THR A 64 11.24 -23.51 -13.56
C THR A 64 11.43 -22.99 -12.15
N GLN A 65 12.64 -22.52 -11.81
CA GLN A 65 12.89 -21.89 -10.53
C GLN A 65 12.05 -20.60 -10.40
N LEU A 66 11.33 -20.46 -9.30
CA LEU A 66 10.57 -19.26 -8.97
C LEU A 66 11.24 -18.50 -7.83
N ASP A 67 11.88 -17.38 -8.14
CA ASP A 67 12.58 -16.57 -7.14
C ASP A 67 11.63 -15.57 -6.47
N ILE A 68 10.79 -14.90 -7.26
CA ILE A 68 9.89 -13.86 -6.78
C ILE A 68 8.48 -14.17 -7.25
N PHE A 69 7.57 -14.45 -6.31
CA PHE A 69 6.14 -14.45 -6.59
C PHE A 69 5.53 -13.13 -6.15
N VAL A 70 5.09 -12.33 -7.13
CA VAL A 70 4.37 -11.07 -6.90
C VAL A 70 2.87 -11.31 -7.02
N PHE A 71 2.13 -10.82 -6.04
CA PHE A 71 0.67 -10.83 -6.07
C PHE A 71 0.09 -9.43 -5.93
N GLU A 72 -0.72 -9.03 -6.91
CA GLU A 72 -1.48 -7.80 -6.92
C GLU A 72 -2.98 -8.09 -6.71
N GLY A 73 -3.64 -7.30 -5.86
CA GLY A 73 -5.07 -7.45 -5.59
C GLY A 73 -5.38 -8.38 -4.40
N THR A 74 -6.65 -8.47 -4.02
CA THR A 74 -7.08 -9.33 -2.91
C THR A 74 -7.09 -10.79 -3.32
N VAL A 75 -6.85 -11.68 -2.35
CA VAL A 75 -7.21 -13.09 -2.53
C VAL A 75 -8.71 -13.22 -2.29
N ILE A 76 -9.45 -13.56 -3.35
CA ILE A 76 -10.90 -13.77 -3.32
C ILE A 76 -11.18 -15.21 -2.88
N GLN A 77 -11.87 -15.38 -1.74
CA GLN A 77 -12.23 -16.69 -1.21
C GLN A 77 -13.69 -17.06 -1.50
N GLY A 78 -14.51 -16.11 -1.92
CA GLY A 78 -15.94 -16.32 -2.11
C GLY A 78 -16.31 -17.08 -3.40
N PRO A 79 -17.57 -17.56 -3.48
CA PRO A 79 -18.51 -17.63 -2.37
C PRO A 79 -18.20 -18.82 -1.44
N ASN A 80 -18.52 -18.70 -0.16
CA ASN A 80 -18.45 -19.76 0.86
C ASN A 80 -17.08 -20.46 0.91
N GLY A 81 -15.99 -19.69 0.81
CA GLY A 81 -14.62 -20.21 0.82
C GLY A 81 -14.22 -20.97 -0.44
N THR A 82 -15.05 -21.05 -1.48
CA THR A 82 -14.76 -21.84 -2.70
C THR A 82 -13.76 -21.17 -3.66
N GLY A 83 -13.62 -19.85 -3.62
CA GLY A 83 -12.79 -19.05 -4.53
C GLY A 83 -13.37 -18.88 -5.93
N LYS A 84 -14.59 -19.38 -6.19
CA LYS A 84 -15.19 -19.39 -7.53
C LYS A 84 -15.54 -18.01 -8.10
N MET A 85 -15.51 -16.95 -7.29
CA MET A 85 -15.62 -15.57 -7.77
C MET A 85 -14.36 -15.07 -8.49
N ASN A 86 -13.27 -15.84 -8.51
CA ASN A 86 -12.07 -15.51 -9.27
C ASN A 86 -11.40 -16.78 -9.80
N TYR A 87 -11.77 -17.17 -11.03
CA TYR A 87 -11.12 -18.24 -11.77
C TYR A 87 -9.97 -17.71 -12.62
N PHE A 88 -8.90 -18.49 -12.70
CA PHE A 88 -7.78 -18.26 -13.57
C PHE A 88 -7.18 -19.59 -13.98
N ALA A 89 -6.93 -19.80 -15.28
CA ALA A 89 -6.40 -21.06 -15.81
C ALA A 89 -7.11 -22.30 -15.22
N ASP A 90 -8.43 -22.37 -15.44
CA ASP A 90 -9.32 -23.50 -15.10
C ASP A 90 -9.55 -23.82 -13.61
N ARG A 91 -8.99 -23.03 -12.68
CA ARG A 91 -9.21 -23.21 -11.24
C ARG A 91 -9.27 -21.89 -10.47
N PRO A 92 -9.75 -21.88 -9.20
CA PRO A 92 -9.74 -20.69 -8.37
C PRO A 92 -8.32 -20.10 -8.20
N MET A 93 -8.19 -18.79 -8.38
CA MET A 93 -6.91 -18.07 -8.26
C MET A 93 -6.23 -18.30 -6.91
N LYS A 94 -7.01 -18.39 -5.83
CA LYS A 94 -6.48 -18.64 -4.48
C LYS A 94 -5.66 -19.94 -4.40
N ASP A 95 -5.95 -20.94 -5.22
CA ASP A 95 -5.26 -22.22 -5.19
C ASP A 95 -3.89 -22.07 -5.87
N TRP A 96 -3.81 -21.31 -6.99
CA TRP A 96 -2.54 -20.90 -7.58
C TRP A 96 -1.68 -20.11 -6.60
N VAL A 97 -2.27 -19.12 -5.91
CA VAL A 97 -1.58 -18.29 -4.92
C VAL A 97 -0.93 -19.17 -3.84
N ARG A 98 -1.65 -20.18 -3.32
CA ARG A 98 -1.12 -21.06 -2.28
C ARG A 98 0.06 -21.90 -2.78
N GLU A 99 -0.07 -22.51 -3.95
CA GLU A 99 0.97 -23.39 -4.50
C GLU A 99 2.21 -22.59 -4.90
N LEU A 100 2.04 -21.45 -5.58
CA LEU A 100 3.14 -20.58 -6.00
C LEU A 100 3.83 -19.89 -4.82
N ALA A 101 3.08 -19.45 -3.81
CA ALA A 101 3.69 -18.88 -2.60
C ALA A 101 4.57 -19.90 -1.86
N ASN A 102 4.17 -21.18 -1.84
CA ASN A 102 4.99 -22.25 -1.27
C ASN A 102 6.17 -22.65 -2.18
N ALA A 103 6.07 -22.45 -3.50
CA ALA A 103 7.14 -22.76 -4.44
C ALA A 103 8.24 -21.68 -4.49
N ALA A 104 7.88 -20.40 -4.30
CA ALA A 104 8.74 -19.25 -4.48
C ALA A 104 9.82 -19.08 -3.38
N GLN A 105 10.97 -18.49 -3.74
CA GLN A 105 11.96 -18.06 -2.75
C GLN A 105 11.44 -16.90 -1.90
N PHE A 106 10.85 -15.88 -2.54
CA PHE A 106 10.26 -14.73 -1.86
C PHE A 106 8.87 -14.43 -2.41
N VAL A 107 8.00 -13.92 -1.53
CA VAL A 107 6.64 -13.55 -1.86
C VAL A 107 6.41 -12.07 -1.56
N VAL A 108 5.95 -11.32 -2.56
CA VAL A 108 5.75 -9.87 -2.47
C VAL A 108 4.27 -9.55 -2.74
N ALA A 109 3.61 -8.94 -1.76
CA ALA A 109 2.25 -8.44 -1.90
C ALA A 109 2.27 -6.96 -2.27
N ILE A 110 1.71 -6.62 -3.44
CA ILE A 110 1.73 -5.24 -3.94
C ILE A 110 0.34 -4.61 -3.88
N GLY A 111 0.31 -3.44 -3.25
CA GLY A 111 -0.87 -2.64 -3.05
C GLY A 111 -1.69 -3.07 -1.84
N ASP A 112 -2.49 -2.15 -1.34
CA ASP A 112 -3.28 -2.29 -0.12
C ASP A 112 -4.24 -3.49 -0.15
N CYS A 113 -4.73 -3.83 -1.35
CA CYS A 113 -5.53 -5.02 -1.60
C CYS A 113 -4.77 -6.30 -1.24
N ALA A 114 -3.56 -6.49 -1.77
CA ALA A 114 -2.78 -7.70 -1.52
C ALA A 114 -2.21 -7.74 -0.10
N THR A 115 -1.88 -6.59 0.48
CA THR A 115 -1.31 -6.53 1.84
C THR A 115 -2.38 -6.73 2.91
N PHE A 116 -3.47 -5.95 2.86
CA PHE A 116 -4.44 -5.83 3.96
C PHE A 116 -5.90 -6.12 3.55
N GLY A 117 -6.17 -6.36 2.27
CA GLY A 117 -7.51 -6.58 1.73
C GLY A 117 -8.19 -5.31 1.19
N GLY A 118 -7.72 -4.13 1.58
CA GLY A 118 -8.15 -2.82 1.07
C GLY A 118 -9.65 -2.61 0.89
N ILE A 119 -10.03 -1.99 -0.23
CA ILE A 119 -11.43 -1.66 -0.56
C ILE A 119 -12.29 -2.93 -0.69
N PRO A 120 -11.88 -4.00 -1.39
CA PRO A 120 -12.73 -5.19 -1.52
C PRO A 120 -13.05 -5.89 -0.19
N ALA A 121 -12.17 -5.77 0.82
CA ALA A 121 -12.38 -6.35 2.15
C ALA A 121 -13.29 -5.52 3.07
N VAL A 122 -13.82 -4.37 2.62
CA VAL A 122 -14.77 -3.57 3.39
C VAL A 122 -16.10 -4.33 3.56
N PRO A 123 -16.72 -4.35 4.75
CA PRO A 123 -18.03 -4.96 4.94
C PRO A 123 -19.07 -4.41 3.95
N PRO A 124 -19.93 -5.27 3.36
CA PRO A 124 -20.18 -6.66 3.74
C PRO A 124 -19.21 -7.71 3.13
N ASN A 125 -18.21 -7.29 2.33
CA ASN A 125 -17.21 -8.18 1.72
C ASN A 125 -17.80 -9.47 1.09
N PRO A 126 -18.70 -9.36 0.09
CA PRO A 126 -19.39 -10.53 -0.48
C PRO A 126 -18.46 -11.50 -1.22
N SER A 127 -17.27 -11.03 -1.62
CA SER A 127 -16.24 -11.84 -2.28
C SER A 127 -15.29 -12.53 -1.29
N GLU A 128 -15.49 -12.34 0.02
CA GLU A 128 -14.62 -12.86 1.08
C GLU A 128 -13.13 -12.52 0.83
N SER A 129 -12.92 -11.33 0.26
CA SER A 129 -11.61 -10.80 -0.10
C SER A 129 -10.76 -10.59 1.15
N THR A 130 -9.49 -10.97 1.06
CA THR A 130 -8.51 -10.78 2.11
C THR A 130 -7.13 -10.48 1.53
N GLY A 131 -6.24 -9.91 2.35
CA GLY A 131 -4.83 -9.81 1.99
C GLY A 131 -4.12 -11.15 2.13
N MET A 132 -2.90 -11.22 1.59
CA MET A 132 -2.04 -12.40 1.57
C MET A 132 -1.76 -12.92 2.98
N GLN A 133 -1.35 -12.05 3.89
CA GLN A 133 -0.99 -12.41 5.27
C GLN A 133 -1.64 -11.54 6.34
N PHE A 134 -2.46 -10.57 5.94
CA PHE A 134 -3.24 -9.75 6.85
C PHE A 134 -4.66 -9.57 6.32
N HIS A 135 -5.61 -9.46 7.25
CA HIS A 135 -6.96 -9.01 7.00
C HIS A 135 -7.18 -7.75 7.83
N LYS A 136 -7.10 -6.58 7.17
CA LYS A 136 -6.96 -5.29 7.86
C LYS A 136 -5.79 -5.37 8.85
N LYS A 137 -6.01 -4.98 10.11
CA LYS A 137 -4.98 -5.07 11.16
C LYS A 137 -4.62 -6.50 11.60
N LYS A 138 -5.48 -7.48 11.34
CA LYS A 138 -5.32 -8.82 11.88
C LYS A 138 -4.34 -9.62 11.02
N LYS A 139 -3.21 -10.05 11.61
CA LYS A 139 -2.30 -11.02 10.99
C LYS A 139 -3.03 -12.35 10.80
N GLY A 140 -2.85 -12.97 9.64
CA GLY A 140 -3.53 -14.20 9.24
C GLY A 140 -3.72 -14.25 7.73
N GLY A 141 -4.49 -13.31 7.17
CA GLY A 141 -4.74 -13.26 5.72
C GLY A 141 -5.16 -14.60 5.13
N PHE A 142 -4.82 -14.82 3.86
CA PHE A 142 -5.09 -16.08 3.16
C PHE A 142 -4.05 -17.18 3.45
N LEU A 143 -2.77 -16.83 3.56
CA LEU A 143 -1.67 -17.78 3.73
C LEU A 143 -1.47 -18.23 5.19
N GLY A 144 -2.12 -17.57 6.14
CA GLY A 144 -1.97 -17.83 7.58
C GLY A 144 -0.90 -16.96 8.24
N PRO A 145 -0.96 -16.79 9.57
CA PRO A 145 -0.08 -15.89 10.31
C PRO A 145 1.37 -16.38 10.38
N ASP A 146 1.59 -17.68 10.15
CA ASP A 146 2.87 -18.38 10.29
C ASP A 146 3.54 -18.68 8.95
N PHE A 147 2.94 -18.26 7.83
CA PHE A 147 3.57 -18.46 6.53
C PHE A 147 4.93 -17.76 6.44
N VAL A 148 5.92 -18.49 5.94
CA VAL A 148 7.26 -18.02 5.64
C VAL A 148 7.65 -18.62 4.29
N SER A 149 8.13 -17.78 3.37
CA SER A 149 8.62 -18.20 2.05
C SER A 149 9.92 -19.03 2.18
N LYS A 150 10.35 -19.72 1.12
CA LYS A 150 11.56 -20.56 1.16
C LYS A 150 12.83 -19.78 1.52
N GLY A 151 12.87 -18.50 1.18
CA GLY A 151 13.94 -17.57 1.53
C GLY A 151 13.92 -17.08 2.98
N GLY A 152 13.04 -17.62 3.83
CA GLY A 152 13.02 -17.36 5.28
C GLY A 152 12.32 -16.07 5.70
N LEU A 153 11.68 -15.35 4.77
CA LEU A 153 10.92 -14.14 5.06
C LEU A 153 9.41 -14.38 5.00
N PRO A 154 8.61 -13.67 5.81
CA PRO A 154 7.17 -13.63 5.60
C PRO A 154 6.83 -12.92 4.29
N VAL A 155 5.54 -12.78 3.96
CA VAL A 155 5.14 -11.99 2.78
C VAL A 155 5.63 -10.55 2.96
N ILE A 156 6.42 -10.06 1.99
CA ILE A 156 6.92 -8.69 1.96
C ILE A 156 5.78 -7.80 1.45
N ASN A 157 5.29 -6.91 2.30
CA ASN A 157 4.14 -6.07 2.02
C ASN A 157 4.56 -4.70 1.52
N ILE A 158 4.15 -4.34 0.30
CA ILE A 158 4.33 -3.01 -0.28
C ILE A 158 2.95 -2.39 -0.47
N PRO A 159 2.34 -1.80 0.58
CA PRO A 159 0.99 -1.28 0.51
C PRO A 159 0.91 0.03 -0.29
N GLY A 160 -0.32 0.51 -0.49
CA GLY A 160 -0.63 1.67 -1.32
C GLY A 160 -1.80 1.39 -2.25
N CYS A 161 -2.59 2.41 -2.60
CA CYS A 161 -3.66 2.29 -3.57
C CYS A 161 -3.54 3.40 -4.63
N PRO A 162 -2.62 3.26 -5.60
CA PRO A 162 -1.66 2.14 -5.77
C PRO A 162 -0.40 2.28 -4.90
N ALA A 163 0.46 1.25 -4.90
CA ALA A 163 1.82 1.28 -4.37
C ALA A 163 2.72 2.16 -5.26
N HIS A 164 3.65 2.91 -4.65
CA HIS A 164 4.57 3.77 -5.39
C HIS A 164 5.54 2.91 -6.24
N PRO A 165 5.86 3.30 -7.49
CA PRO A 165 6.76 2.54 -8.35
C PRO A 165 8.10 2.24 -7.68
N ASP A 166 8.76 3.26 -7.15
CA ASP A 166 10.09 3.12 -6.56
C ASP A 166 10.12 2.19 -5.33
N TRP A 167 9.01 2.07 -4.59
CA TRP A 167 8.96 1.11 -3.48
C TRP A 167 8.97 -0.33 -4.00
N VAL A 168 8.29 -0.57 -5.13
CA VAL A 168 8.25 -1.87 -5.78
C VAL A 168 9.61 -2.18 -6.38
N THR A 169 10.13 -1.31 -7.24
CA THR A 169 11.37 -1.57 -7.98
C THR A 169 12.56 -1.78 -7.06
N GLN A 170 12.70 -0.98 -5.99
CA GLN A 170 13.81 -1.13 -5.04
C GLN A 170 13.78 -2.45 -4.27
N ILE A 171 12.60 -2.99 -3.95
CA ILE A 171 12.50 -4.32 -3.32
C ILE A 171 12.82 -5.43 -4.31
N LEU A 172 12.35 -5.32 -5.55
CA LEU A 172 12.68 -6.30 -6.58
C LEU A 172 14.19 -6.32 -6.87
N VAL A 173 14.84 -5.15 -6.93
CA VAL A 173 16.31 -5.03 -7.03
C VAL A 173 16.99 -5.68 -5.82
N ALA A 174 16.55 -5.37 -4.60
CA ALA A 174 17.16 -5.93 -3.39
C ALA A 174 17.12 -7.47 -3.41
N ILE A 175 16.04 -8.07 -3.90
CA ILE A 175 15.95 -9.52 -4.08
C ILE A 175 16.88 -9.99 -5.20
N SER A 176 16.85 -9.36 -6.38
CA SER A 176 17.60 -9.83 -7.54
C SER A 176 19.13 -9.79 -7.35
N VAL A 177 19.62 -8.84 -6.56
CA VAL A 177 21.05 -8.71 -6.24
C VAL A 177 21.45 -9.41 -4.93
N GLY A 178 20.55 -10.21 -4.34
CA GLY A 178 20.84 -11.02 -3.15
C GLY A 178 20.99 -10.23 -1.84
N ARG A 179 20.45 -9.01 -1.77
CA ARG A 179 20.56 -8.08 -0.63
C ARG A 179 19.26 -7.94 0.16
N ILE A 180 18.27 -8.78 -0.08
CA ILE A 180 16.99 -8.72 0.63
C ILE A 180 17.14 -8.92 2.15
N GLY A 181 18.18 -9.63 2.59
CA GLY A 181 18.52 -9.76 4.02
C GLY A 181 18.88 -8.45 4.71
N ASP A 182 19.29 -7.41 3.97
CA ASP A 182 19.57 -6.08 4.50
C ASP A 182 18.29 -5.26 4.75
N VAL A 183 17.15 -5.67 4.15
CA VAL A 183 15.89 -4.93 4.22
C VAL A 183 15.17 -5.27 5.51
N LEU A 184 15.18 -4.32 6.45
CA LEU A 184 14.38 -4.42 7.67
C LEU A 184 12.90 -4.25 7.38
N ILE A 185 12.06 -5.10 7.96
CA ILE A 185 10.60 -5.01 7.88
C ILE A 185 9.95 -4.62 9.22
N ASP A 186 8.82 -3.94 9.17
CA ASP A 186 8.02 -3.57 10.35
C ASP A 186 7.03 -4.69 10.76
N GLN A 187 6.21 -4.44 11.79
CA GLN A 187 5.23 -5.41 12.29
C GLN A 187 4.13 -5.79 11.27
N TYR A 188 3.98 -5.02 10.18
CA TYR A 188 3.07 -5.31 9.08
C TYR A 188 3.82 -5.87 7.86
N HIS A 189 5.06 -6.31 8.06
CA HIS A 189 5.96 -6.83 7.04
C HIS A 189 6.29 -5.82 5.93
N ARG A 190 6.23 -4.51 6.25
CA ARG A 190 6.53 -3.45 5.30
C ARG A 190 8.00 -3.06 5.38
N PRO A 191 8.70 -2.84 4.26
CA PRO A 191 10.08 -2.35 4.28
C PRO A 191 10.21 -1.01 5.04
N LYS A 192 10.98 -1.01 6.13
CA LYS A 192 11.15 0.18 7.00
C LYS A 192 11.73 1.38 6.25
N THR A 193 12.55 1.14 5.22
CA THR A 193 13.12 2.20 4.37
C THR A 193 12.05 3.15 3.81
N PHE A 194 10.84 2.66 3.54
CA PHE A 194 9.74 3.47 2.98
C PHE A 194 8.66 3.82 3.98
N PHE A 195 8.44 2.94 4.96
CA PHE A 195 7.28 2.98 5.85
C PHE A 195 7.64 3.29 7.31
N THR A 196 8.77 3.98 7.56
CA THR A 196 9.11 4.50 8.90
C THR A 196 8.45 5.87 9.15
N ASP A 197 8.64 6.81 8.23
CA ASP A 197 8.15 8.18 8.37
C ASP A 197 6.67 8.31 8.03
N PHE A 198 6.02 9.31 8.61
CA PHE A 198 4.67 9.68 8.23
C PHE A 198 4.65 10.49 6.95
N THR A 199 3.54 10.41 6.23
CA THR A 199 3.26 11.21 5.03
C THR A 199 3.33 12.69 5.35
N GLN A 200 3.07 13.09 6.59
CA GLN A 200 3.25 14.47 7.04
C GLN A 200 4.71 14.96 6.91
N THR A 201 5.71 14.09 7.00
CA THR A 201 7.12 14.42 6.80
C THR A 201 7.34 14.89 5.37
N GLY A 202 7.84 16.12 5.21
CA GLY A 202 7.99 16.79 3.90
C GLY A 202 6.71 17.41 3.34
N CYS A 203 5.60 17.40 4.08
CA CYS A 203 4.36 18.06 3.67
C CYS A 203 4.53 19.59 3.64
N THR A 204 4.13 20.23 2.54
CA THR A 204 4.20 21.69 2.38
C THR A 204 3.30 22.44 3.36
N ASN A 205 2.28 21.78 3.91
CA ASN A 205 1.33 22.34 4.88
C ASN A 205 1.71 21.98 6.33
N ALA A 206 2.94 21.54 6.61
CA ALA A 206 3.37 21.13 7.95
C ALA A 206 3.35 22.29 8.97
N ALA A 207 3.76 23.50 8.56
CA ALA A 207 3.68 24.69 9.40
C ALA A 207 2.22 25.02 9.75
N ALA A 208 1.33 25.01 8.77
CA ALA A 208 -0.11 25.19 8.98
C ALA A 208 -0.71 24.12 9.92
N PHE A 209 -0.19 22.89 9.88
CA PHE A 209 -0.59 21.86 10.85
C PHE A 209 -0.18 22.24 12.28
N GLY A 210 1.06 22.69 12.49
CA GLY A 210 1.55 23.12 13.81
C GLY A 210 0.76 24.29 14.37
N GLU A 211 0.49 25.28 13.53
CA GLU A 211 -0.24 26.52 13.88
C GLU A 211 -1.77 26.37 13.89
N LYS A 212 -2.30 25.16 13.67
CA LYS A 212 -3.74 24.87 13.64
C LYS A 212 -4.53 25.74 12.64
N ILE A 213 -3.92 26.04 11.49
CA ILE A 213 -4.55 26.81 10.40
C ILE A 213 -5.28 25.83 9.49
N ASP A 214 -6.57 26.04 9.26
CA ASP A 214 -7.41 25.13 8.49
C ASP A 214 -7.25 25.35 6.97
N GLY A 215 -7.09 24.26 6.24
CA GLY A 215 -7.18 24.23 4.77
C GLY A 215 -8.57 23.83 4.28
N ARG A 216 -8.77 23.88 2.96
CA ARG A 216 -9.98 23.40 2.28
C ARG A 216 -9.58 22.53 1.09
N PHE A 217 -10.46 21.60 0.72
CA PHE A 217 -10.23 20.71 -0.42
C PHE A 217 -10.04 21.52 -1.71
N GLY A 218 -8.94 21.25 -2.42
CA GLY A 218 -8.61 21.90 -3.69
C GLY A 218 -8.19 23.38 -3.58
N LYS A 219 -8.13 23.96 -2.38
CA LYS A 219 -7.65 25.34 -2.17
C LYS A 219 -6.22 25.32 -1.65
N ARG A 220 -5.39 26.26 -2.13
CA ARG A 220 -4.03 26.44 -1.64
C ARG A 220 -4.05 27.00 -0.22
N GLY A 221 -3.07 26.60 0.58
CA GLY A 221 -2.90 27.07 1.94
C GLY A 221 -3.69 26.29 2.99
N GLY A 222 -3.19 26.36 4.23
CA GLY A 222 -3.80 25.72 5.38
C GLY A 222 -3.60 24.20 5.45
N CYS A 223 -3.90 23.63 6.61
CA CYS A 223 -3.77 22.20 6.88
C CYS A 223 -5.06 21.44 6.57
N LEU A 224 -4.94 20.35 5.82
CA LEU A 224 -6.07 19.50 5.43
C LEU A 224 -6.53 18.52 6.54
N PHE A 225 -5.84 18.48 7.69
CA PHE A 225 -6.15 17.55 8.78
C PHE A 225 -7.41 17.92 9.55
N TYR A 226 -7.68 19.21 9.75
CA TYR A 226 -8.70 19.67 10.70
C TYR A 226 -10.14 19.58 10.20
N GLU A 227 -10.35 19.86 8.91
CA GLU A 227 -11.70 19.87 8.32
C GLU A 227 -11.92 18.78 7.27
N VAL A 228 -10.93 18.53 6.40
CA VAL A 228 -11.11 17.68 5.20
C VAL A 228 -10.52 16.27 5.35
N GLY A 229 -10.23 15.84 6.58
CA GLY A 229 -9.95 14.43 6.89
C GLY A 229 -8.58 13.93 6.44
N CYS A 230 -7.59 14.80 6.26
CA CYS A 230 -6.24 14.33 5.91
C CYS A 230 -5.67 13.43 7.00
N ARG A 231 -5.28 12.20 6.62
CA ARG A 231 -4.64 11.21 7.49
C ARG A 231 -3.12 11.25 7.48
N GLY A 232 -2.52 12.26 6.85
CA GLY A 232 -1.05 12.36 6.71
C GLY A 232 -0.24 12.14 8.00
N PRO A 233 -0.67 12.66 9.17
CA PRO A 233 -0.04 12.43 10.47
C PRO A 233 -0.20 11.01 11.06
N MET A 234 -0.96 10.14 10.39
CA MET A 234 -1.31 8.78 10.83
C MET A 234 -1.04 7.76 9.71
N THR A 235 -0.31 8.15 8.65
CA THR A 235 -0.07 7.30 7.48
C THR A 235 1.40 7.25 7.18
N ARG A 236 2.02 6.10 7.32
CA ARG A 236 3.44 5.87 7.04
C ARG A 236 3.65 5.76 5.54
N SER A 237 4.39 6.71 4.98
CA SER A 237 4.82 6.71 3.58
C SER A 237 5.84 7.82 3.34
N SER A 238 6.67 7.64 2.32
CA SER A 238 7.59 8.67 1.83
C SER A 238 6.97 9.60 0.76
N CYS A 239 5.65 9.60 0.56
CA CYS A 239 4.98 10.28 -0.57
C CYS A 239 5.28 11.78 -0.70
N ASN A 240 5.62 12.47 0.40
CA ASN A 240 5.97 13.90 0.38
C ASN A 240 7.48 14.18 0.29
N ARG A 241 8.30 13.14 0.44
CA ARG A 241 9.77 13.19 0.30
C ARG A 241 10.19 12.83 -1.12
N ILE A 242 9.69 11.73 -1.67
CA ILE A 242 10.09 11.24 -3.00
C ILE A 242 9.15 11.72 -4.13
N LEU A 243 7.90 12.06 -3.77
CA LEU A 243 6.84 12.50 -4.68
C LEU A 243 6.40 11.43 -5.69
N TRP A 244 5.12 11.48 -6.06
CA TRP A 244 4.55 10.66 -7.12
C TRP A 244 4.92 11.21 -8.49
N ASN A 245 5.40 10.32 -9.37
CA ASN A 245 5.89 10.65 -10.70
C ASN A 245 6.88 11.82 -10.66
N ARG A 246 7.66 11.93 -9.56
CA ARG A 246 8.61 12.99 -9.23
C ARG A 246 8.07 14.42 -9.23
N VAL A 247 6.76 14.61 -9.38
CA VAL A 247 6.15 15.91 -9.61
C VAL A 247 5.41 16.38 -8.36
N SER A 248 4.57 15.53 -7.76
CA SER A 248 3.63 15.99 -6.73
C SER A 248 3.23 14.91 -5.74
N SER A 249 2.38 15.26 -4.78
CA SER A 249 1.73 14.33 -3.86
C SER A 249 0.30 14.82 -3.63
N LYS A 250 -0.56 13.98 -3.04
CA LYS A 250 -1.94 14.38 -2.72
C LYS A 250 -1.98 15.69 -1.95
N THR A 251 -1.20 15.80 -0.87
CA THR A 251 -1.23 16.99 -0.01
C THR A 251 -0.66 18.23 -0.69
N ARG A 252 0.31 18.09 -1.61
CA ARG A 252 0.82 19.20 -2.44
C ARG A 252 -0.23 19.69 -3.43
N ALA A 253 -1.07 18.78 -3.93
CA ALA A 253 -2.24 19.11 -4.75
C ALA A 253 -3.47 19.55 -3.93
N ASN A 254 -3.33 19.84 -2.64
CA ASN A 254 -4.43 20.17 -1.72
C ASN A 254 -5.56 19.12 -1.66
N HIS A 255 -5.18 17.86 -1.91
CA HIS A 255 -6.01 16.68 -1.67
C HIS A 255 -5.56 16.01 -0.36
N PRO A 256 -6.47 15.67 0.57
CA PRO A 256 -6.07 15.02 1.81
C PRO A 256 -5.43 13.67 1.53
N CYS A 257 -4.39 13.31 2.29
CA CYS A 257 -3.95 11.92 2.37
C CYS A 257 -5.11 11.10 2.95
N LEU A 258 -5.45 9.99 2.29
CA LEU A 258 -6.55 9.10 2.74
C LEU A 258 -6.04 7.88 3.52
N GLY A 259 -4.73 7.77 3.73
CA GLY A 259 -4.14 6.65 4.48
C GLY A 259 -4.02 5.33 3.73
N CYS A 260 -3.87 5.37 2.40
CA CYS A 260 -3.89 4.17 1.56
C CYS A 260 -2.73 3.18 1.72
N THR A 261 -1.83 3.41 2.67
CA THR A 261 -0.72 2.51 3.02
C THR A 261 -0.91 1.85 4.39
N GLU A 262 -2.01 2.15 5.09
CA GLU A 262 -2.30 1.62 6.42
C GLU A 262 -3.35 0.51 6.39
N PRO A 263 -3.28 -0.48 7.31
CA PRO A 263 -4.20 -1.60 7.36
C PRO A 263 -5.69 -1.22 7.53
N GLU A 264 -5.97 -0.03 8.02
CA GLU A 264 -7.31 0.51 8.17
C GLU A 264 -7.90 1.06 6.87
N PHE A 265 -7.14 1.15 5.79
CA PHE A 265 -7.64 1.72 4.55
C PHE A 265 -8.70 0.81 3.89
N PRO A 266 -9.78 1.41 3.33
CA PRO A 266 -10.23 2.78 3.55
C PRO A 266 -10.74 2.99 4.99
N HIS A 267 -10.39 4.14 5.59
CA HIS A 267 -10.71 4.42 6.99
C HIS A 267 -12.23 4.47 7.24
N HIS A 268 -12.64 4.06 8.44
CA HIS A 268 -14.04 3.95 8.85
C HIS A 268 -14.93 3.09 7.93
N ASP A 269 -14.34 2.16 7.18
CA ASP A 269 -15.07 1.27 6.27
C ASP A 269 -16.03 2.04 5.33
N LEU A 270 -15.56 3.20 4.85
CA LEU A 270 -16.31 4.09 3.96
C LEU A 270 -17.69 4.52 4.48
N LYS A 271 -17.89 4.55 5.82
CA LYS A 271 -19.12 5.07 6.41
C LYS A 271 -19.49 6.43 5.79
N LYS A 272 -20.76 6.63 5.40
CA LYS A 272 -21.22 7.88 4.76
C LYS A 272 -20.73 9.11 5.53
N GLY A 273 -20.04 10.00 4.83
CA GLY A 273 -19.47 11.23 5.40
C GLY A 273 -18.10 11.08 6.08
N SER A 274 -17.43 9.93 5.96
CA SER A 274 -16.05 9.71 6.43
C SER A 274 -14.97 10.17 5.45
N VAL A 275 -15.29 10.21 4.15
CA VAL A 275 -14.37 10.67 3.10
C VAL A 275 -14.41 12.19 3.03
N PHE A 276 -13.25 12.82 2.90
CA PHE A 276 -13.08 14.29 2.85
C PHE A 276 -13.62 15.04 4.07
N LYS A 277 -13.68 14.39 5.23
CA LYS A 277 -14.15 15.01 6.46
C LYS A 277 -13.40 14.48 7.67
N THR A 278 -12.98 15.41 8.53
CA THR A 278 -12.44 15.05 9.84
C THR A 278 -13.58 14.73 10.78
N MET A 279 -13.62 13.50 11.28
CA MET A 279 -14.62 13.10 12.26
C MET A 279 -14.30 13.76 13.60
N LYS A 280 -15.31 14.39 14.23
CA LYS A 280 -15.13 15.15 15.49
C LYS A 280 -16.07 14.69 16.61
N TYR A 281 -15.63 14.80 17.86
CA TYR A 281 -16.45 14.86 19.07
C TYR A 281 -16.89 16.30 19.32
N LEU A 282 -18.15 16.48 19.72
CA LEU A 282 -18.76 17.79 20.03
C LEU A 282 -18.60 18.85 18.92
N GLY A 283 -18.33 18.44 17.68
CA GLY A 283 -18.16 19.33 16.53
C GLY A 283 -16.78 19.97 16.35
N PHE A 284 -15.86 19.89 17.32
CA PHE A 284 -14.55 20.57 17.25
C PHE A 284 -13.32 19.73 17.65
N LEU A 285 -13.48 18.64 18.40
CA LEU A 285 -12.35 17.78 18.81
C LEU A 285 -12.19 16.61 17.84
N PRO A 286 -11.06 16.42 17.14
CA PRO A 286 -10.93 15.32 16.19
C PRO A 286 -10.98 13.97 16.90
N LYS A 287 -11.75 13.00 16.37
CA LYS A 287 -11.92 11.67 16.99
C LYS A 287 -10.64 10.84 17.00
N GLU A 288 -9.84 11.03 15.96
CA GLU A 288 -8.51 10.45 15.78
C GLU A 288 -7.47 11.57 15.85
N VAL A 289 -6.35 11.29 16.49
CA VAL A 289 -5.23 12.22 16.69
C VAL A 289 -3.99 11.63 16.02
N PRO A 290 -2.95 12.43 15.75
CA PRO A 290 -1.70 11.91 15.18
C PRO A 290 -1.20 10.66 15.90
N GLU A 291 -0.64 9.74 15.13
CA GLU A 291 -0.15 8.46 15.65
C GLU A 291 0.94 8.71 16.71
N GLY A 292 0.84 8.03 17.86
CA GLY A 292 1.77 8.21 18.99
C GLY A 292 1.40 9.34 19.97
N GLU A 293 0.40 10.17 19.68
CA GLU A 293 -0.08 11.18 20.64
C GLU A 293 -1.25 10.67 21.49
N SER A 294 -1.29 11.07 22.77
CA SER A 294 -2.48 10.88 23.59
C SER A 294 -3.55 11.94 23.25
N LYS A 295 -4.83 11.54 23.17
CA LYS A 295 -5.92 12.47 22.84
C LYS A 295 -5.96 13.67 23.78
N LEU A 296 -5.78 13.42 25.09
CA LEU A 296 -5.78 14.46 26.11
C LEU A 296 -4.63 15.46 25.91
N ALA A 297 -3.40 14.97 25.72
CA ALA A 297 -2.26 15.85 25.48
C ALA A 297 -2.44 16.66 24.19
N TYR A 298 -2.92 16.02 23.12
CA TYR A 298 -3.19 16.69 21.86
C TYR A 298 -4.23 17.81 22.01
N TYR A 299 -5.33 17.57 22.72
CA TYR A 299 -6.37 18.59 22.94
C TYR A 299 -5.86 19.74 23.81
N ILE A 300 -5.09 19.45 24.87
CA ILE A 300 -4.48 20.48 25.71
C ILE A 300 -3.55 21.36 24.86
N LYS A 301 -2.63 20.76 24.11
CA LYS A 301 -1.71 21.47 23.21
C LYS A 301 -2.46 22.29 22.17
N ALA A 302 -3.49 21.73 21.54
CA ALA A 302 -4.32 22.43 20.57
C ALA A 302 -5.06 23.62 21.18
N GLY A 303 -5.52 23.51 22.44
CA GLY A 303 -6.12 24.61 23.19
C GLY A 303 -5.14 25.77 23.42
N PHE A 304 -3.93 25.46 23.91
CA PHE A 304 -2.89 26.47 24.12
C PHE A 304 -2.48 27.19 22.83
N HIS A 305 -2.28 26.47 21.72
CA HIS A 305 -1.90 27.07 20.44
C HIS A 305 -2.96 28.01 19.85
N LYS A 306 -4.25 27.78 20.11
CA LYS A 306 -5.32 28.69 19.65
C LYS A 306 -5.36 30.03 20.39
N VAL A 307 -4.83 30.07 21.61
CA VAL A 307 -4.82 31.28 22.46
C VAL A 307 -3.54 32.11 22.23
N MET A 308 -2.46 31.49 21.75
CA MET A 308 -1.21 32.20 21.44
C MET A 308 -1.27 32.90 20.07
N PRO A 309 -0.69 34.10 19.93
CA PRO A 309 -0.65 34.82 18.66
C PRO A 309 0.24 34.08 17.64
N SER A 310 -0.38 33.64 16.54
CA SER A 310 0.34 33.00 15.42
C SER A 310 1.09 34.06 14.57
N PRO A 311 2.28 33.74 14.00
CA PRO A 311 3.06 34.67 13.20
C PRO A 311 2.27 35.21 11.98
N LYS A 312 2.26 36.54 11.79
CA LYS A 312 1.44 37.22 10.76
C LYS A 312 1.59 36.65 9.35
N GLY A 313 2.80 36.24 8.95
CA GLY A 313 3.09 35.79 7.57
C GLY A 313 2.44 34.46 7.15
N LEU A 314 1.99 33.62 8.08
CA LEU A 314 1.33 32.34 7.75
C LEU A 314 -0.16 32.50 7.44
N LYS A 315 -0.82 33.51 8.03
CA LYS A 315 -2.25 33.80 7.77
C LYS A 315 -2.47 34.37 6.37
N ASP A 316 -1.56 35.21 5.90
CA ASP A 316 -1.70 35.86 4.58
C ASP A 316 -1.51 34.87 3.41
N SER A 317 -0.82 33.74 3.63
CA SER A 317 -0.64 32.66 2.65
C SER A 317 -1.83 31.68 2.54
N SER A 318 -2.88 31.89 3.34
CA SER A 318 -4.05 31.00 3.45
C SER A 318 -5.31 31.52 2.73
N ILE A 319 -5.19 32.61 1.97
CA ILE A 319 -6.25 33.24 1.17
C ILE A 319 -6.10 32.84 -0.30
#